data_AF-A0A535UVQ2-F1
#
_entry.id   AF-A0A535UVQ2-F1
#
_cell.length_a   1.000
_cell.length_b   1.000
_cell.length_c   1.000
_cell.angle_alpha   90.00
_cell.angle_beta   90.00
_cell.angle_gamma   90.00
#
_symmetry.space_group_name_H-M   'P 1'
#
loop_
_entity.id
_entity.type
_entity.pdbx_description
1 polymer ?
#
loop_
_entity_poly.entity_id
_entity_poly.type
_entity_poly.pdbx_seq_one_letter_code
_entity_poly.pdbx_strand_id
1 'polypeptide(L)' 'MISRPCPTCGREIELDFVICPYCRTQFARRCRACQRWLRLGWRVCPYCAEEVAAPGRGGTGQAASS' A
#
# COMPACT_ATOMS: atom_id res chain seq x y z
N MET A 1 -6.51 22.44 4.59
CA MET A 1 -5.75 21.17 4.66
C MET A 1 -6.76 20.06 4.79
N ILE A 2 -6.70 19.06 3.90
CA ILE A 2 -7.64 17.93 3.97
C ILE A 2 -6.92 16.82 4.74
N SER A 3 -7.27 16.67 6.01
CA SER A 3 -6.78 15.61 6.89
C SER A 3 -7.82 14.50 7.02
N ARG A 4 -7.39 13.28 7.39
CA ARG A 4 -8.26 12.14 7.68
C ARG A 4 -7.73 11.39 8.91
N PRO A 5 -8.58 10.84 9.79
CA PRO A 5 -8.11 9.96 10.85
C PRO A 5 -7.52 8.66 10.29
N CYS A 6 -6.44 8.19 10.89
CA CYS A 6 -5.86 6.90 10.61
C CYS A 6 -6.87 5.80 10.98
N PRO A 7 -7.24 4.88 10.05
CA PRO A 7 -8.19 3.82 10.33
C PRO A 7 -7.69 2.77 11.34
N THR A 8 -6.39 2.76 11.65
CA THR A 8 -5.78 1.82 12.61
C THR A 8 -5.65 2.41 14.01
N CYS A 9 -5.19 3.66 14.13
CA CYS A 9 -4.89 4.27 15.43
C CYS A 9 -5.72 5.52 15.76
N GLY A 10 -6.54 6.01 14.84
CA GLY A 10 -7.43 7.16 15.04
C GLY A 10 -6.77 8.54 14.95
N ARG A 11 -5.43 8.65 14.86
CA ARG A 11 -4.74 9.96 14.78
C ARG A 11 -4.97 10.65 13.45
N GLU A 12 -5.07 11.98 13.47
CA GLU A 12 -5.10 12.79 12.24
C GLU A 12 -3.80 12.68 11.45
N ILE A 13 -3.97 12.47 10.15
CA ILE A 13 -2.90 12.38 9.16
C ILE A 13 -3.35 13.09 7.88
N GLU A 14 -2.40 13.52 7.06
CA GLU A 14 -2.71 14.17 5.79
C GLU A 14 -3.07 13.15 4.71
N LEU A 15 -3.94 13.54 3.78
CA LEU A 15 -4.38 12.66 2.69
C LEU A 15 -3.23 12.21 1.76
N ASP A 16 -2.13 12.95 1.72
CA ASP A 16 -0.93 12.62 0.94
C ASP A 16 0.03 11.67 1.67
N PHE A 17 -0.23 11.36 2.94
CA PHE A 17 0.64 10.44 3.69
C PHE A 17 0.49 9.01 3.16
N VAL A 18 1.62 8.44 2.72
CA VAL A 18 1.72 7.04 2.30
C VAL A 18 1.87 6.07 3.47
N ILE A 19 2.23 6.59 4.65
CA ILE A 19 2.40 5.84 5.90
C ILE A 19 2.00 6.72 7.08
N CYS A 20 1.35 6.15 8.09
CA CYS A 20 1.08 6.84 9.35
C CYS A 20 2.39 7.00 10.15
N PRO A 21 2.81 8.22 10.52
CA PRO A 21 4.04 8.43 11.28
C PRO A 21 3.96 7.89 12.71
N TYR A 22 2.75 7.67 13.24
CA TYR A 22 2.55 7.25 14.63
C TYR A 22 2.48 5.73 14.80
N CYS A 23 1.70 5.04 13.96
CA CYS A 23 1.51 3.59 14.06
C CYS A 23 2.18 2.80 12.94
N ARG A 24 2.79 3.49 11.96
CA ARG A 24 3.45 2.89 10.77
C ARG A 24 2.51 2.09 9.86
N THR A 25 1.19 2.28 9.96
CA THR A 25 0.22 1.75 8.98
C THR A 25 0.50 2.34 7.61
N GLN A 26 0.73 1.51 6.60
CA GLN A 26 0.92 1.93 5.21
C GLN A 26 -0.45 2.16 4.53
N PHE A 27 -0.57 3.26 3.79
CA PHE A 27 -1.74 3.65 2.97
C PHE A 27 -1.46 3.61 1.46
N ALA A 28 -0.21 3.42 1.11
CA ALA A 28 0.25 3.10 -0.23
C ALA A 28 1.32 2.01 -0.11
N ARG A 29 1.49 1.22 -1.18
CA ARG A 29 2.50 0.17 -1.26
C ARG A 29 3.33 0.36 -2.51
N ARG A 30 4.56 -0.14 -2.50
CA ARG A 30 5.34 -0.25 -3.74
C ARG A 30 4.94 -1.50 -4.52
N CYS A 31 4.85 -1.37 -5.83
CA CYS A 31 4.79 -2.51 -6.73
C CYS A 31 6.08 -3.34 -6.58
N ARG A 32 5.98 -4.67 -6.48
CA ARG A 32 7.18 -5.51 -6.35
C ARG A 32 7.97 -5.60 -7.66
N ALA A 33 7.27 -5.59 -8.80
CA ALA A 33 7.89 -5.61 -10.13
C ALA A 33 8.60 -4.29 -10.47
N CYS A 34 7.87 -3.16 -10.46
CA CYS A 34 8.39 -1.88 -10.95
C CYS A 34 8.75 -0.86 -9.86
N GLN A 35 8.60 -1.20 -8.57
CA GLN A 35 8.91 -0.35 -7.40
C GLN A 35 8.16 0.99 -7.35
N ARG A 36 7.11 1.19 -8.16
CA ARG A 36 6.28 2.40 -8.16
C ARG A 36 5.32 2.42 -6.99
N TRP A 37 5.03 3.60 -6.45
CA TRP A 37 4.01 3.79 -5.42
C TRP A 37 2.62 3.56 -5.99
N LEU A 38 1.85 2.72 -5.31
CA LEU A 38 0.49 2.35 -5.65
C LEU A 38 -0.41 2.66 -4.46
N ARG A 39 -1.55 3.31 -4.72
CA ARG A 39 -2.55 3.55 -3.67
C ARG A 39 -3.20 2.22 -3.26
N LEU A 40 -3.57 2.12 -1.99
CA LEU A 40 -4.32 0.97 -1.50
C LEU A 40 -5.70 0.87 -2.17
N GLY A 41 -6.11 -0.35 -2.50
CA GLY A 41 -7.37 -0.65 -3.21
C GLY A 41 -7.17 -1.08 -4.66
N TRP A 42 -5.98 -0.85 -5.23
CA TRP A 42 -5.65 -1.32 -6.57
C TRP A 42 -5.32 -2.80 -6.55
N ARG A 43 -6.02 -3.58 -7.39
CA ARG A 43 -5.74 -5.01 -7.59
C ARG A 43 -4.61 -5.24 -8.61
N VAL A 44 -4.35 -4.26 -9.47
CA VAL A 44 -3.34 -4.33 -10.53
C VAL A 44 -2.56 -3.02 -10.61
N CYS A 45 -1.26 -3.11 -10.90
CA CYS A 45 -0.39 -1.97 -11.12
C CYS A 45 -0.60 -1.43 -12.53
N PRO A 46 -1.05 -0.18 -12.76
CA PRO A 46 -1.28 0.33 -14.12
C PRO A 46 0.02 0.67 -14.86
N TYR A 47 1.16 0.69 -14.16
CA TYR A 47 2.45 0.98 -14.79
C TYR A 47 3.09 -0.26 -15.42
N CYS A 48 2.82 -1.44 -14.88
CA CYS A 48 3.47 -2.69 -15.34
C CYS A 48 2.53 -3.89 -15.40
N ALA A 49 1.22 -3.68 -15.23
CA ALA A 49 0.18 -4.71 -15.20
C ALA A 49 0.32 -5.81 -14.14
N GLU A 50 1.26 -5.66 -13.19
CA GLU A 50 1.51 -6.65 -12.13
C GLU A 50 0.36 -6.70 -11.11
N GLU A 51 0.01 -7.89 -10.63
CA GLU A 51 -1.04 -8.06 -9.62
C GLU A 51 -0.59 -7.62 -8.21
N VAL A 52 -1.48 -6.92 -7.52
CA VAL A 52 -1.22 -6.17 -6.29
C VAL A 52 -2.04 -6.82 -5.18
N ALA A 53 -1.54 -7.91 -4.60
CA ALA A 53 -2.23 -8.67 -3.54
C ALA A 53 -2.75 -7.77 -2.39
N ALA A 54 -4.06 -7.78 -2.12
CA ALA A 54 -4.69 -6.87 -1.15
C ALA A 54 -4.05 -6.98 0.26
N PRO A 55 -3.99 -5.87 1.04
CA PRO A 55 -3.44 -5.89 2.39
C PRO A 55 -4.51 -6.46 3.32
N GLY A 56 -4.55 -7.78 3.44
CA GLY A 56 -5.62 -8.40 4.21
C GLY A 56 -5.70 -9.91 4.11
N ARG A 57 -4.58 -10.60 3.88
CA ARG A 57 -4.31 -11.99 4.29
C ARG A 57 -2.89 -12.32 3.86
N GLY A 58 -2.06 -12.68 4.83
CA GLY A 58 -0.69 -13.09 4.56
C GLY A 58 -0.63 -14.32 3.67
N GLY A 59 0.45 -14.40 2.90
CA GLY A 59 1.02 -15.65 2.40
C GLY A 59 0.58 -16.07 1.00
N THR A 60 1.42 -15.78 0.01
CA THR A 60 2.18 -16.81 -0.70
C THR A 60 3.35 -16.14 -1.39
N GLY A 61 4.57 -16.47 -0.97
CA GLY A 61 5.73 -16.30 -1.82
C GLY A 61 5.61 -17.21 -3.03
N GLN A 62 5.81 -16.66 -4.22
CA GLN A 62 6.18 -17.37 -5.44
C GLN A 62 7.38 -16.55 -5.95
N ALA A 63 8.59 -16.92 -5.53
CA ALA A 63 9.44 -17.90 -6.20
C ALA A 63 9.67 -17.48 -7.66
N ALA A 64 10.68 -16.63 -7.83
CA ALA A 64 11.44 -16.60 -9.07
C ALA A 64 11.96 -18.04 -9.31
N SER A 65 11.72 -18.56 -10.50
CA SER A 65 12.37 -19.78 -10.98
C SER A 65 12.62 -19.61 -12.47
N SER A 66 13.87 -19.33 -12.80
CA SER A 66 14.54 -19.63 -14.07
C SER A 66 16.02 -19.74 -13.76
#